data_AF-A0A3N5UGZ0-F1
#
_entry.id   AF-A0A3N5UGZ0-F1
#
_cell.length_a   1.000
_cell.length_b   1.000
_cell.length_c   1.000
_cell.angle_alpha   90.00
_cell.angle_beta   90.00
_cell.angle_gamma   90.00
#
_symmetry.space_group_name_H-M   'P 1'
#
loop_
_entity.id
_entity.type
_entity.pdbx_description
1 polymer ?
#
loop_
_entity_poly.entity_id
_entity_poly.type
_entity_poly.pdbx_seq_one_letter_code
_entity_poly.pdbx_strand_id
1 'polypeptide(L)'
;MSLDPHREGAKNAMFCLVHWTRMEQKALNRRVFVNLQVQTRFVLLLSLTSDFAQRSLMEKTAKAMPIKKTLTEYLRLWFKWFLDPVGGFFNRLGITPNMMTMLGLIGNTVGAYFLARGEMLTGGLFVLLMTPIDALDGTMARLRGESSDFGAFVDSVTDRYSELIIYGGILYYFLSLGELLGGLLVFGAAAGSVLVSYVKARAEALGYEAKVGLLTRVERYLVLAPSLVFNQLFIGLGIIAIFANFTALQRIWHVRRQTHAKMEKQEI
;
A
#
# COMPACT_ATOMS: atom_id res chain seq x y z
N MET A 1 40.00 -1.83 96.28
CA MET A 1 39.35 -1.92 94.94
C MET A 1 40.31 -1.27 93.95
N SER A 2 41.26 -2.05 93.43
CA SER A 2 42.34 -1.58 92.56
C SER A 2 41.81 -1.41 91.13
N LEU A 3 41.67 -0.16 90.68
CA LEU A 3 41.35 0.15 89.29
C LEU A 3 42.64 0.03 88.48
N ASP A 4 42.72 -1.01 87.65
CA ASP A 4 43.83 -1.29 86.74
C ASP A 4 43.83 -0.28 85.57
N PRO A 5 44.84 0.63 85.46
CA PRO A 5 44.90 1.67 84.44
C PRO A 5 45.13 1.13 83.02
N HIS A 6 45.56 -0.13 82.87
CA HIS A 6 45.88 -0.70 81.54
C HIS A 6 44.63 -1.08 80.73
N ARG A 7 43.46 -1.25 81.38
CA ARG A 7 42.21 -1.64 80.70
C ARG A 7 41.51 -0.49 79.98
N GLU A 8 41.78 0.76 80.35
CA GLU A 8 41.10 1.95 79.83
C GLU A 8 41.76 2.49 78.57
N GLY A 9 43.10 2.43 78.48
CA GLY A 9 43.85 2.79 77.27
C GLY A 9 43.55 1.87 76.07
N ALA A 10 43.41 0.56 76.31
CA ALA A 10 43.08 -0.41 75.26
C ALA A 10 41.67 -0.20 74.67
N LYS A 11 40.69 0.20 75.50
CA LYS A 11 39.33 0.50 75.04
C LYS A 11 39.26 1.76 74.18
N ASN A 12 40.01 2.81 74.56
CA ASN A 12 40.05 4.06 73.80
C ASN A 12 40.79 3.91 72.47
N ALA A 13 41.89 3.13 72.44
CA ALA A 13 42.60 2.82 71.20
C ALA A 13 41.74 1.99 70.24
N MET A 14 41.01 0.98 70.74
CA MET A 14 40.11 0.16 69.93
C MET A 14 38.91 0.96 69.42
N PHE A 15 38.36 1.88 70.22
CA PHE A 15 37.28 2.78 69.79
C PHE A 15 37.73 3.73 68.67
N CYS A 16 38.93 4.31 68.78
CA CYS A 16 39.52 5.14 67.73
C CYS A 16 39.82 4.35 66.44
N LEU A 17 40.34 3.11 66.54
CA LEU A 17 40.62 2.28 65.38
C LEU A 17 39.33 1.88 64.63
N VAL A 18 38.28 1.51 65.37
CA VAL A 18 36.96 1.17 64.80
C VAL A 18 36.29 2.40 64.18
N HIS A 19 36.41 3.58 64.79
CA HIS A 19 35.89 4.81 64.20
C HIS A 19 36.67 5.24 62.95
N TRP A 20 38.00 5.13 62.97
CA TRP A 20 38.87 5.47 61.83
C TRP A 20 38.58 4.58 60.61
N THR A 21 38.60 3.26 60.80
CA THR A 21 38.28 2.27 59.74
C THR A 21 36.88 2.48 59.16
N ARG A 22 35.89 2.83 60.00
CA ARG A 22 34.52 3.12 59.55
C ARG A 22 34.40 4.42 58.75
N MET A 23 35.23 5.44 59.04
CA MET A 23 35.30 6.67 58.24
C MET A 23 36.00 6.44 56.90
N GLU A 24 37.09 5.68 56.90
CA GLU A 24 37.88 5.37 55.70
C GLU A 24 37.06 4.51 54.72
N GLN A 25 36.30 3.55 55.22
CA GLN A 25 35.42 2.71 54.41
C GLN A 25 34.22 3.47 53.84
N LYS A 26 33.69 4.47 54.57
CA LYS A 26 32.68 5.40 54.02
C LYS A 26 33.25 6.28 52.91
N ALA A 27 34.47 6.78 53.07
CA ALA A 27 35.13 7.60 52.06
C ALA A 27 35.45 6.79 50.79
N LEU A 28 35.90 5.55 50.93
CA LEU A 28 36.16 4.64 49.81
C LEU A 28 34.86 4.28 49.07
N ASN A 29 33.79 3.92 49.80
CA ASN A 29 32.48 3.66 49.19
C ASN A 29 31.94 4.88 48.44
N ARG A 30 32.14 6.10 48.97
CA ARG A 30 31.68 7.33 48.31
C ARG A 30 32.44 7.58 47.00
N ARG A 31 33.76 7.34 46.95
CA ARG A 31 34.54 7.45 45.71
C ARG A 31 34.17 6.39 44.67
N VAL A 32 33.98 5.14 45.11
CA VAL A 32 33.53 4.05 44.22
C VAL A 32 32.13 4.36 43.66
N PHE A 33 31.20 4.82 44.49
CA PHE A 33 29.84 5.16 44.06
C PHE A 33 29.80 6.34 43.08
N VAL A 34 30.62 7.37 43.31
CA VAL A 34 30.74 8.52 42.39
C VAL A 34 31.34 8.08 41.04
N ASN A 35 32.40 7.25 41.05
CA ASN A 35 32.97 6.73 39.81
C ASN A 35 32.00 5.82 39.06
N LEU A 36 31.22 4.99 39.76
CA LEU A 36 30.21 4.14 39.15
C LEU A 36 29.10 4.99 38.52
N GLN A 37 28.61 6.03 39.20
CA GLN A 37 27.61 6.94 38.64
C GLN A 37 28.11 7.70 37.42
N VAL A 38 29.38 8.12 37.41
CA VAL A 38 29.99 8.82 36.26
C VAL A 38 30.16 7.85 35.08
N GLN A 39 30.62 6.62 35.31
CA GLN A 39 30.73 5.60 34.26
C GLN A 39 29.36 5.23 33.69
N THR A 40 28.35 5.01 34.52
CA THR A 40 27.00 4.68 34.04
C THR A 40 26.40 5.83 33.23
N ARG A 41 26.59 7.08 33.66
CA ARG A 41 26.14 8.26 32.90
C ARG A 41 26.87 8.41 31.57
N PHE A 42 28.17 8.11 31.51
CA PHE A 42 28.96 8.18 30.28
C PHE A 42 28.55 7.10 29.27
N VAL A 43 28.34 5.87 29.74
CA VAL A 43 27.81 4.77 28.90
C VAL A 43 26.40 5.08 28.40
N LEU A 44 25.53 5.65 29.25
CA LEU A 44 24.18 6.06 28.84
C LEU A 44 24.22 7.18 27.78
N LEU A 45 25.13 8.15 27.93
CA LEU A 45 25.31 9.23 26.95
C LEU A 45 25.85 8.70 25.61
N LEU A 46 26.77 7.74 25.64
CA LEU A 46 27.29 7.09 24.44
C LEU A 46 26.22 6.25 23.73
N SER A 47 25.39 5.51 24.47
CA SER A 47 24.28 4.76 23.88
C SER A 47 23.19 5.67 23.31
N LEU A 48 22.92 6.81 23.93
CA LEU A 48 21.92 7.78 23.44
C LEU A 48 22.41 8.51 22.18
N THR A 49 23.71 8.82 22.09
CA THR A 49 24.28 9.45 20.89
C THR A 49 24.41 8.45 19.73
N SER A 50 24.72 7.18 20.00
CA SER A 50 24.66 6.14 18.97
C SER A 50 23.22 5.90 18.48
N ASP A 51 22.23 5.85 19.37
CA ASP A 51 20.82 5.68 18.99
C ASP A 51 20.29 6.87 18.18
N PHE A 52 20.67 8.10 18.53
CA PHE A 52 20.28 9.29 17.78
C PHE A 52 20.93 9.31 16.39
N ALA A 53 22.23 9.01 16.30
CA ALA A 53 22.93 8.91 15.03
C ALA A 53 22.30 7.81 14.15
N GLN A 54 21.98 6.66 14.74
CA GLN A 54 21.40 5.51 14.04
C GLN A 54 19.95 5.78 13.61
N ARG A 55 19.14 6.46 14.44
CA ARG A 55 17.79 6.95 14.05
C ARG A 55 17.85 7.97 12.92
N SER A 56 18.79 8.92 12.97
CA SER A 56 18.95 9.94 11.91
C SER A 56 19.37 9.32 10.57
N LEU A 57 20.20 8.28 10.61
CA LEU A 57 20.61 7.52 9.43
C LEU A 57 19.46 6.68 8.89
N MET A 58 18.68 6.03 9.76
CA MET A 58 17.47 5.28 9.39
C MET A 58 16.39 6.18 8.79
N GLU A 59 16.24 7.40 9.29
CA GLU A 59 15.29 8.39 8.75
C GLU A 59 15.74 8.89 7.38
N LYS A 60 17.05 9.12 7.19
CA LYS A 60 17.64 9.48 5.89
C LYS A 60 17.55 8.35 4.86
N THR A 61 17.77 7.09 5.25
CA THR A 61 17.67 5.93 4.34
C THR A 61 16.22 5.58 4.01
N ALA A 62 15.28 5.71 4.96
CA ALA A 62 13.85 5.53 4.71
C ALA A 62 13.30 6.56 3.69
N LYS A 63 13.83 7.79 3.71
CA LYS A 63 13.46 8.86 2.77
C LYS A 63 14.10 8.71 1.38
N ALA A 64 15.08 7.82 1.22
CA ALA A 64 15.89 7.69 0.01
C ALA A 64 15.56 6.47 -0.87
N MET A 65 14.58 5.63 -0.51
CA MET A 65 14.18 4.54 -1.40
C MET A 65 13.31 5.08 -2.54
N PRO A 66 13.74 4.99 -3.81
CA PRO A 66 12.89 5.36 -4.93
C PRO A 66 11.68 4.42 -4.94
N ILE A 67 10.47 4.98 -4.82
CA ILE A 67 9.24 4.23 -5.00
C ILE A 67 9.32 3.58 -6.39
N LYS A 68 9.39 2.25 -6.45
CA LYS A 68 9.41 1.51 -7.70
C LYS A 68 8.09 1.81 -8.40
N LYS A 69 8.12 2.63 -9.45
CA LYS A 69 6.93 3.05 -10.20
C LYS A 69 6.17 1.82 -10.70
N THR A 70 4.86 1.82 -10.55
CA THR A 70 4.02 0.73 -11.05
C THR A 70 3.98 0.77 -12.58
N LEU A 71 3.70 -0.35 -13.24
CA LEU A 71 3.55 -0.40 -14.71
C LEU A 71 2.51 0.62 -15.20
N THR A 72 1.44 0.81 -14.43
CA THR A 72 0.42 1.83 -14.67
C THR A 72 1.01 3.24 -14.74
N GLU A 73 1.95 3.60 -13.86
CA GLU A 73 2.58 4.94 -13.86
C GLU A 73 3.49 5.14 -15.08
N TYR A 74 4.20 4.09 -15.50
CA TYR A 74 4.98 4.13 -16.74
C TYR A 74 4.08 4.32 -17.96
N LEU A 75 3.00 3.53 -18.08
CA LEU A 75 2.01 3.71 -19.14
C LEU A 75 1.42 5.12 -19.10
N ARG A 76 1.06 5.66 -17.92
CA ARG A 76 0.48 7.00 -17.83
C ARG A 76 1.40 8.08 -18.40
N LEU A 77 2.70 7.99 -18.13
CA LEU A 77 3.71 8.91 -18.70
C LEU A 77 3.85 8.72 -20.22
N TRP A 78 3.85 7.48 -20.67
CA TRP A 78 4.00 7.13 -22.08
C TRP A 78 2.74 7.39 -22.91
N PHE A 79 1.55 7.40 -22.32
CA PHE A 79 0.30 7.72 -23.02
C PHE A 79 -0.04 9.21 -22.95
N LYS A 80 0.58 9.98 -22.05
CA LYS A 80 0.29 11.41 -21.87
C LYS A 80 0.45 12.21 -23.17
N TRP A 81 1.52 11.96 -23.96
CA TRP A 81 1.75 12.66 -25.22
C TRP A 81 0.67 12.38 -26.29
N PHE A 82 -0.06 11.27 -26.16
CA PHE A 82 -1.17 10.91 -27.03
C PHE A 82 -2.53 11.37 -26.47
N LEU A 83 -2.76 11.16 -25.17
CA LEU A 83 -4.03 11.48 -24.51
C LEU A 83 -4.24 12.99 -24.38
N ASP A 84 -3.19 13.80 -24.16
CA ASP A 84 -3.34 15.24 -23.97
C ASP A 84 -3.84 15.95 -25.25
N PRO A 85 -3.29 15.70 -26.47
CA PRO A 85 -3.84 16.25 -27.70
C PRO A 85 -5.28 15.81 -27.98
N VAL A 86 -5.59 14.53 -27.78
CA VAL A 86 -6.92 13.96 -28.03
C VAL A 86 -7.94 14.53 -27.04
N GLY A 87 -7.61 14.58 -25.76
CA GLY A 87 -8.44 15.22 -24.74
C GLY A 87 -8.62 16.72 -25.01
N GLY A 88 -7.58 17.41 -25.46
CA GLY A 88 -7.65 18.80 -25.89
C GLY A 88 -8.59 19.01 -27.08
N PHE A 89 -8.58 18.10 -28.06
CA PHE A 89 -9.51 18.11 -29.19
C PHE A 89 -10.96 17.95 -28.75
N PHE A 90 -11.26 16.93 -27.93
CA PHE A 90 -12.63 16.73 -27.41
C PHE A 90 -13.10 17.88 -26.51
N ASN A 91 -12.19 18.48 -25.74
CA ASN A 91 -12.51 19.67 -24.97
C ASN A 91 -12.92 20.86 -25.86
N ARG A 92 -12.25 21.06 -27.00
CA ARG A 92 -12.61 22.10 -27.99
C ARG A 92 -13.97 21.84 -28.63
N LEU A 93 -14.38 20.58 -28.76
CA LEU A 93 -15.72 20.19 -29.24
C LEU A 93 -16.82 20.38 -28.18
N GLY A 94 -16.49 20.83 -26.97
CA GLY A 94 -17.48 21.04 -25.90
C GLY A 94 -17.90 19.77 -25.18
N ILE A 95 -17.27 18.63 -25.47
CA ILE A 95 -17.53 17.38 -24.74
C ILE A 95 -16.97 17.52 -23.32
N THR A 96 -17.78 17.12 -22.34
CA THR A 96 -17.42 17.17 -20.91
C THR A 96 -16.75 15.86 -20.47
N PRO A 97 -15.90 15.88 -19.42
CA PRO A 97 -15.31 14.66 -18.86
C PRO A 97 -16.35 13.60 -18.51
N ASN A 98 -17.45 13.98 -17.86
CA ASN A 98 -18.53 13.05 -17.47
C ASN A 98 -19.22 12.41 -18.68
N MET A 99 -19.36 13.15 -19.80
CA MET A 99 -19.87 12.55 -21.04
C MET A 99 -18.92 11.47 -21.56
N MET A 100 -17.61 11.68 -21.44
CA MET A 100 -16.61 10.68 -21.85
C MET A 100 -16.67 9.43 -20.98
N THR A 101 -16.80 9.59 -19.66
CA THR A 101 -17.02 8.47 -18.72
C THR A 101 -18.27 7.66 -19.09
N MET A 102 -19.39 8.34 -19.40
CA MET A 102 -20.63 7.68 -19.81
C MET A 102 -20.53 6.98 -21.16
N LEU A 103 -19.80 7.56 -22.12
CA LEU A 103 -19.54 6.93 -23.42
C LEU A 103 -18.75 5.63 -23.24
N GLY A 104 -17.73 5.63 -22.37
CA GLY A 104 -16.98 4.43 -22.03
C GLY A 104 -17.86 3.33 -21.43
N LEU A 105 -18.72 3.69 -20.47
CA LEU A 105 -19.68 2.76 -19.85
C LEU A 105 -20.67 2.17 -20.88
N ILE A 106 -21.25 3.01 -21.73
CA ILE A 106 -22.19 2.58 -22.78
C ILE A 106 -21.48 1.65 -23.77
N GLY A 107 -20.29 2.03 -24.24
CA GLY A 107 -19.51 1.21 -25.16
C GLY A 107 -19.11 -0.14 -24.58
N ASN A 108 -18.71 -0.19 -23.30
CA ASN A 108 -18.44 -1.45 -22.60
C ASN A 108 -19.71 -2.30 -22.44
N THR A 109 -20.87 -1.68 -22.24
CA THR A 109 -22.17 -2.38 -22.18
C THR A 109 -22.55 -2.99 -23.53
N VAL A 110 -22.35 -2.25 -24.63
CA VAL A 110 -22.54 -2.77 -25.99
C VAL A 110 -21.56 -3.91 -26.26
N GLY A 111 -20.29 -3.77 -25.85
CA GLY A 111 -19.30 -4.84 -25.93
C GLY A 111 -19.75 -6.10 -25.17
N ALA A 112 -20.21 -5.94 -23.93
CA ALA A 112 -20.71 -7.03 -23.10
C ALA A 112 -21.92 -7.74 -23.72
N TYR A 113 -22.81 -7.02 -24.41
CA TYR A 113 -23.90 -7.61 -25.17
C TYR A 113 -23.41 -8.56 -26.27
N PHE A 114 -22.39 -8.17 -27.04
CA PHE A 114 -21.77 -9.05 -28.03
C PHE A 114 -21.08 -10.26 -27.38
N LEU A 115 -20.38 -10.07 -26.26
CA LEU A 115 -19.78 -11.17 -25.50
C LEU A 115 -20.84 -12.18 -25.03
N ALA A 116 -21.98 -11.70 -24.53
CA ALA A 116 -23.09 -12.54 -24.09
C ALA A 116 -23.66 -13.44 -25.19
N ARG A 117 -23.56 -13.01 -26.46
CA ARG A 117 -23.99 -13.78 -27.63
C ARG A 117 -22.95 -14.76 -28.16
N GLY A 118 -21.75 -14.80 -27.60
CA GLY A 118 -20.65 -15.61 -28.12
C GLY A 118 -19.75 -14.88 -29.14
N GLU A 119 -20.02 -13.60 -29.44
CA GLU A 119 -19.26 -12.82 -30.41
C GLU A 119 -18.00 -12.21 -29.77
N MET A 120 -17.06 -13.08 -29.38
CA MET A 120 -15.89 -12.73 -28.57
C MET A 120 -15.00 -11.67 -29.22
N LEU A 121 -14.76 -11.77 -30.53
CA LEU A 121 -13.94 -10.80 -31.26
C LEU A 121 -14.60 -9.42 -31.25
N THR A 122 -15.87 -9.32 -31.64
CA THR A 122 -16.61 -8.05 -31.68
C THR A 122 -16.66 -7.41 -30.30
N GLY A 123 -17.07 -8.16 -29.28
CA GLY A 123 -17.11 -7.67 -27.91
C GLY A 123 -15.72 -7.27 -27.38
N GLY A 124 -14.68 -8.05 -27.70
CA GLY A 124 -13.29 -7.75 -27.37
C GLY A 124 -12.77 -6.47 -28.02
N LEU A 125 -13.15 -6.19 -29.27
CA LEU A 125 -12.83 -4.94 -29.95
C LEU A 125 -13.50 -3.74 -29.27
N PHE A 126 -14.75 -3.85 -28.85
CA PHE A 126 -15.40 -2.79 -28.06
C PHE A 126 -14.65 -2.52 -26.75
N VAL A 127 -14.33 -3.57 -25.98
CA VAL A 127 -13.57 -3.44 -24.73
C VAL A 127 -12.21 -2.78 -24.98
N LEU A 128 -11.49 -3.19 -26.03
CA LEU A 128 -10.21 -2.60 -26.43
C LEU A 128 -10.34 -1.11 -26.77
N LEU A 129 -11.39 -0.73 -27.50
CA LEU A 129 -11.63 0.66 -27.91
C LEU A 129 -12.05 1.54 -26.73
N MET A 130 -12.83 1.02 -25.78
CA MET A 130 -13.31 1.79 -24.63
C MET A 130 -12.25 1.96 -23.53
N THR A 131 -11.33 1.01 -23.37
CA THR A 131 -10.26 1.07 -22.36
C THR A 131 -9.44 2.39 -22.39
N PRO A 132 -8.94 2.88 -23.55
CA PRO A 132 -8.26 4.17 -23.60
C PRO A 132 -9.21 5.37 -23.48
N ILE A 133 -10.48 5.22 -23.86
CA ILE A 133 -11.51 6.26 -23.72
C ILE A 133 -11.78 6.56 -22.23
N ASP A 134 -11.83 5.52 -21.39
CA ASP A 134 -11.93 5.65 -19.92
C ASP A 134 -10.73 6.41 -19.31
N ALA A 135 -9.60 6.55 -20.01
CA ALA A 135 -8.46 7.35 -19.53
C ALA A 135 -8.51 8.83 -20.00
N LEU A 136 -9.40 9.14 -20.96
CA LEU A 136 -9.54 10.48 -21.52
C LEU A 136 -10.30 11.41 -20.60
N ASP A 137 -11.29 10.95 -19.84
CA ASP A 137 -12.11 11.80 -18.96
C ASP A 137 -11.27 12.54 -17.90
N GLY A 138 -10.40 11.84 -17.17
CA GLY A 138 -9.51 12.43 -16.20
C GLY A 138 -8.45 13.30 -16.86
N THR A 139 -8.08 13.02 -18.11
CA THR A 139 -7.19 13.89 -18.89
C THR A 139 -7.90 15.17 -19.30
N MET A 140 -9.13 15.09 -19.77
CA MET A 140 -9.98 16.22 -20.12
C MET A 140 -10.26 17.10 -18.90
N ALA A 141 -10.58 16.51 -17.74
CA ALA A 141 -10.81 17.23 -16.49
C ALA A 141 -9.56 17.97 -16.00
N ARG A 142 -8.37 17.36 -16.13
CA ARG A 142 -7.09 18.02 -15.82
C ARG A 142 -6.82 19.19 -16.77
N LEU A 143 -7.01 19.00 -18.07
CA LEU A 143 -6.79 20.05 -19.07
C LEU A 143 -7.74 21.24 -18.93
N ARG A 144 -8.96 21.02 -18.42
CA ARG A 144 -9.93 22.08 -18.12
C ARG A 144 -9.70 22.77 -16.76
N GLY A 145 -8.89 22.20 -15.88
CA GLY A 145 -8.77 22.66 -14.49
C GLY A 145 -10.02 22.36 -13.65
N GLU A 146 -10.87 21.43 -14.10
CA GLU A 146 -12.15 21.06 -13.48
C GLU A 146 -12.06 19.71 -12.72
N SER A 147 -10.87 19.34 -12.27
CA SER A 147 -10.68 18.12 -11.48
C SER A 147 -11.39 18.26 -10.13
N SER A 148 -12.27 17.32 -9.79
CA SER A 148 -13.06 17.35 -8.55
C SER A 148 -13.08 15.99 -7.86
N ASP A 149 -13.27 15.99 -6.54
CA ASP A 149 -13.39 14.77 -5.74
C ASP A 149 -14.59 13.92 -6.16
N PHE A 150 -15.72 14.58 -6.49
CA PHE A 150 -16.89 13.88 -7.01
C PHE A 150 -16.64 13.25 -8.39
N GLY A 151 -15.95 13.95 -9.29
CA GLY A 151 -15.56 13.38 -10.58
C GLY A 151 -14.64 12.17 -10.42
N ALA A 152 -13.63 12.27 -9.56
CA ALA A 152 -12.74 11.15 -9.24
C ALA A 152 -13.48 9.96 -8.61
N PHE A 153 -14.51 10.22 -7.80
CA PHE A 153 -15.39 9.18 -7.26
C PHE A 153 -16.24 8.52 -8.36
N VAL A 154 -16.86 9.30 -9.26
CA VAL A 154 -17.68 8.78 -10.36
C VAL A 154 -16.86 7.95 -11.35
N ASP A 155 -15.70 8.44 -11.78
CA ASP A 155 -14.73 7.71 -12.62
C ASP A 155 -14.42 6.34 -12.01
N SER A 156 -14.00 6.38 -10.75
CA SER A 156 -13.77 5.20 -9.93
C SER A 156 -14.97 4.23 -9.92
N VAL A 157 -16.17 4.67 -9.52
CA VAL A 157 -17.33 3.77 -9.42
C VAL A 157 -17.70 3.20 -10.78
N THR A 158 -17.65 4.03 -11.83
CA THR A 158 -18.01 3.66 -13.20
C THR A 158 -17.07 2.59 -13.76
N ASP A 159 -15.76 2.71 -13.49
CA ASP A 159 -14.78 1.69 -13.83
C ASP A 159 -15.16 0.29 -13.32
N ARG A 160 -15.68 0.23 -12.09
CA ARG A 160 -16.07 -1.03 -11.45
C ARG A 160 -17.34 -1.60 -12.08
N TYR A 161 -18.30 -0.74 -12.39
CA TYR A 161 -19.49 -1.15 -13.14
C TYR A 161 -19.11 -1.65 -14.54
N SER A 162 -18.26 -0.93 -15.27
CA SER A 162 -17.76 -1.33 -16.59
C SER A 162 -17.09 -2.72 -16.56
N GLU A 163 -16.17 -2.96 -15.62
CA GLU A 163 -15.54 -4.28 -15.47
C GLU A 163 -16.57 -5.37 -15.17
N LEU A 164 -17.51 -5.13 -14.23
CA LEU A 164 -18.54 -6.11 -13.87
C LEU A 164 -19.53 -6.39 -14.99
N ILE A 165 -19.88 -5.39 -15.80
CA ILE A 165 -20.76 -5.56 -16.98
C ILE A 165 -20.08 -6.44 -18.03
N ILE A 166 -18.80 -6.21 -18.31
CA ILE A 166 -18.01 -7.05 -19.23
C ILE A 166 -17.97 -8.50 -18.73
N TYR A 167 -17.60 -8.72 -17.45
CA TYR A 167 -17.62 -10.05 -16.86
C TYR A 167 -19.03 -10.67 -16.86
N GLY A 168 -20.08 -9.87 -16.62
CA GLY A 168 -21.47 -10.31 -16.66
C GLY A 168 -21.88 -10.85 -18.03
N GLY A 169 -21.47 -10.19 -19.11
CA GLY A 169 -21.68 -10.69 -20.47
C GLY A 169 -21.00 -12.04 -20.72
N ILE A 170 -19.72 -12.15 -20.32
CA ILE A 170 -18.97 -13.42 -20.46
C ILE A 170 -19.56 -14.53 -19.58
N LEU A 171 -19.99 -14.20 -18.36
CA LEU A 171 -20.63 -15.14 -17.45
C LEU A 171 -21.93 -15.67 -18.05
N TYR A 172 -22.78 -14.79 -18.58
CA TYR A 172 -24.02 -15.17 -19.24
C TYR A 172 -23.75 -16.14 -20.40
N TYR A 173 -22.75 -15.84 -21.23
CA TYR A 173 -22.35 -16.73 -22.32
C TYR A 173 -21.99 -18.13 -21.83
N PHE A 174 -21.09 -18.27 -20.84
CA PHE A 174 -20.70 -19.59 -20.33
C PHE A 174 -21.88 -20.34 -19.67
N LEU A 175 -22.71 -19.64 -18.90
CA LEU A 175 -23.89 -20.25 -18.28
C LEU A 175 -24.90 -20.72 -19.33
N SER A 176 -25.08 -19.98 -20.43
CA SER A 176 -25.98 -20.37 -21.52
C SER A 176 -25.53 -21.65 -22.24
N LEU A 177 -24.22 -21.96 -22.19
CA LEU A 177 -23.64 -23.18 -22.73
C LEU A 177 -23.58 -24.33 -21.70
N GLY A 178 -23.96 -24.09 -20.45
CA GLY A 178 -23.78 -25.05 -19.35
C GLY A 178 -22.32 -25.26 -18.94
N GLU A 179 -21.43 -24.33 -19.30
CA GLU A 179 -20.00 -24.41 -18.95
C GLU A 179 -19.77 -23.87 -17.53
N LEU A 180 -19.71 -24.80 -16.58
CA LEU A 180 -19.51 -24.50 -15.15
C LEU A 180 -18.12 -23.93 -14.83
N LEU A 181 -17.05 -24.50 -15.40
CA LEU A 181 -15.68 -24.06 -15.16
C LEU A 181 -15.48 -22.63 -15.66
N GLY A 182 -15.95 -22.32 -16.87
CA GLY A 182 -15.95 -20.97 -17.43
C GLY A 182 -16.68 -19.98 -16.52
N GLY A 183 -17.88 -20.34 -16.05
CA GLY A 183 -18.62 -19.52 -15.09
C GLY A 183 -17.86 -19.26 -13.78
N LEU A 184 -17.23 -20.29 -13.21
CA LEU A 184 -16.41 -20.17 -11.98
C LEU A 184 -15.17 -19.29 -12.20
N LEU A 185 -14.51 -19.41 -13.35
CA LEU A 185 -13.36 -18.57 -13.71
C LEU A 185 -13.77 -17.10 -13.84
N VAL A 186 -14.90 -16.81 -14.50
CA VAL A 186 -15.43 -15.44 -14.58
C VAL A 186 -15.75 -14.89 -13.20
N PHE A 187 -16.43 -15.67 -12.35
CA PHE A 187 -16.71 -15.25 -10.98
C PHE A 187 -15.43 -14.93 -10.21
N GLY A 188 -14.43 -15.81 -10.27
CA GLY A 188 -13.13 -15.61 -9.63
C GLY A 188 -12.41 -14.35 -10.14
N ALA A 189 -12.42 -14.12 -11.45
CA ALA A 189 -11.83 -12.95 -12.09
C ALA A 189 -12.54 -11.65 -11.67
N ALA A 190 -13.87 -11.64 -11.67
CA ALA A 190 -14.67 -10.49 -11.23
C ALA A 190 -14.47 -10.19 -9.74
N ALA A 191 -14.53 -11.21 -8.88
CA ALA A 191 -14.31 -11.07 -7.44
C ALA A 191 -12.91 -10.50 -7.15
N GLY A 192 -11.87 -11.06 -7.78
CA GLY A 192 -10.51 -10.58 -7.62
C GLY A 192 -10.34 -9.14 -8.09
N SER A 193 -10.93 -8.79 -9.24
CA SER A 193 -10.86 -7.44 -9.81
C SER A 193 -11.48 -6.38 -8.89
N VAL A 194 -12.66 -6.69 -8.31
CA VAL A 194 -13.34 -5.82 -7.34
C VAL A 194 -12.55 -5.74 -6.04
N LEU A 195 -12.07 -6.86 -5.50
CA LEU A 195 -11.30 -6.88 -4.25
C LEU A 195 -9.99 -6.11 -4.34
N VAL A 196 -9.25 -6.21 -5.44
CA VAL A 196 -8.03 -5.42 -5.67
C VAL A 196 -8.34 -3.92 -5.55
N SER A 197 -9.43 -3.47 -6.18
CA SER A 197 -9.84 -2.05 -6.17
C SER A 197 -10.37 -1.62 -4.80
N TYR A 198 -11.22 -2.44 -4.16
CA TYR A 198 -11.82 -2.14 -2.86
C TYR A 198 -10.79 -2.08 -1.74
N VAL A 199 -9.88 -3.06 -1.64
CA VAL A 199 -8.83 -3.08 -0.60
C VAL A 199 -7.98 -1.83 -0.70
N LYS A 200 -7.64 -1.38 -1.92
CA LYS A 200 -6.89 -0.14 -2.11
C LYS A 200 -7.68 1.07 -1.63
N ALA A 201 -8.91 1.24 -2.09
CA ALA A 201 -9.76 2.37 -1.70
C ALA A 201 -9.98 2.41 -0.18
N ARG A 202 -10.20 1.26 0.46
CA ARG A 202 -10.39 1.16 1.91
C ARG A 202 -9.11 1.46 2.69
N ALA A 203 -7.96 1.01 2.20
CA ALA A 203 -6.66 1.33 2.80
C ALA A 203 -6.39 2.84 2.76
N GLU A 204 -6.59 3.47 1.59
CA GLU A 204 -6.37 4.91 1.39
C GLU A 204 -7.34 5.74 2.25
N ALA A 205 -8.60 5.32 2.37
CA ALA A 205 -9.57 5.97 3.27
C ALA A 205 -9.19 5.90 4.76
N LEU A 206 -8.37 4.91 5.16
CA LEU A 206 -7.84 4.76 6.52
C LEU A 206 -6.45 5.41 6.68
N GLY A 207 -5.93 6.07 5.65
CA GLY A 207 -4.61 6.70 5.65
C GLY A 207 -3.43 5.74 5.46
N TYR A 208 -3.67 4.53 4.95
CA TYR A 208 -2.62 3.57 4.58
C TYR A 208 -2.38 3.57 3.07
N GLU A 209 -1.17 3.24 2.64
CA GLU A 209 -0.87 3.10 1.22
C GLU A 209 -1.05 1.66 0.74
N ALA A 210 -1.72 1.46 -0.40
CA ALA A 210 -1.93 0.13 -0.99
C ALA A 210 -1.57 0.11 -2.49
N LYS A 211 -0.43 0.72 -2.83
CA LYS A 211 0.08 0.82 -4.22
C LYS A 211 0.78 -0.45 -4.73
N VAL A 212 1.02 -1.43 -3.86
CA VAL A 212 1.63 -2.72 -4.22
C VAL A 212 0.65 -3.64 -4.98
N GLY A 213 1.20 -4.56 -5.77
CA GLY A 213 0.40 -5.59 -6.46
C GLY A 213 0.91 -5.89 -7.87
N LEU A 214 0.73 -7.15 -8.29
CA LEU A 214 1.16 -7.64 -9.61
C LEU A 214 0.13 -7.40 -10.72
N LEU A 215 -1.16 -7.38 -10.36
CA LEU A 215 -2.27 -7.27 -11.31
C LEU A 215 -3.19 -6.10 -10.98
N THR A 216 -2.73 -4.91 -11.34
CA THR A 216 -3.48 -3.64 -11.36
C THR A 216 -4.54 -3.64 -12.47
N ARG A 217 -5.37 -2.60 -12.51
CA ARG A 217 -6.47 -2.47 -13.48
C ARG A 217 -6.00 -2.60 -14.93
N VAL A 218 -4.96 -1.84 -15.31
CA VAL A 218 -4.42 -1.86 -16.67
C VAL A 218 -3.93 -3.27 -17.05
N GLU A 219 -3.22 -3.95 -16.16
CA GLU A 219 -2.71 -5.30 -16.40
C GLU A 219 -3.84 -6.31 -16.59
N ARG A 220 -4.98 -6.17 -15.90
CA ARG A 220 -6.16 -7.00 -16.14
C ARG A 220 -6.71 -6.83 -17.55
N TYR A 221 -6.86 -5.60 -18.02
CA TYR A 221 -7.32 -5.33 -19.38
C TYR A 221 -6.31 -5.82 -20.44
N LEU A 222 -5.00 -5.72 -20.18
CA LEU A 222 -3.96 -6.27 -21.04
C LEU A 222 -4.01 -7.80 -21.14
N VAL A 223 -4.56 -8.51 -20.14
CA VAL A 223 -4.80 -9.95 -20.21
C VAL A 223 -6.15 -10.25 -20.86
N LEU A 224 -7.21 -9.55 -20.45
CA LEU A 224 -8.57 -9.81 -20.88
C LEU A 224 -8.75 -9.53 -22.38
N ALA A 225 -8.33 -8.36 -22.85
CA ALA A 225 -8.60 -7.96 -24.23
C ALA A 225 -7.98 -8.90 -25.29
N PRO A 226 -6.68 -9.26 -25.23
CA PRO A 226 -6.12 -10.26 -26.13
C PRO A 226 -6.80 -11.63 -25.99
N SER A 227 -7.18 -12.03 -24.77
CA SER A 227 -7.89 -13.29 -24.58
C SER A 227 -9.24 -13.33 -25.30
N LEU A 228 -9.95 -12.19 -25.39
CA LEU A 228 -11.18 -12.06 -26.16
C LEU A 228 -10.92 -12.10 -27.67
N VAL A 229 -9.90 -11.37 -28.16
CA VAL A 229 -9.57 -11.30 -29.59
C VAL A 229 -9.10 -12.63 -30.16
N PHE A 230 -8.26 -13.36 -29.41
CA PHE A 230 -7.73 -14.66 -29.84
C PHE A 230 -8.59 -15.85 -29.40
N ASN A 231 -9.75 -15.59 -28.78
CA ASN A 231 -10.68 -16.60 -28.27
C ASN A 231 -10.02 -17.59 -27.28
N GLN A 232 -9.14 -17.08 -26.41
CA GLN A 232 -8.43 -17.84 -25.36
C GLN A 232 -8.95 -17.48 -23.96
N LEU A 233 -10.28 -17.40 -23.80
CA LEU A 233 -10.91 -16.89 -22.59
C LEU A 233 -10.55 -17.68 -21.33
N PHE A 234 -10.49 -19.01 -21.39
CA PHE A 234 -10.14 -19.83 -20.22
C PHE A 234 -8.77 -19.45 -19.64
N ILE A 235 -7.78 -19.23 -20.51
CA ILE A 235 -6.44 -18.84 -20.10
C ILE A 235 -6.47 -17.43 -19.50
N GLY A 236 -7.09 -16.47 -20.19
CA GLY A 236 -7.17 -15.08 -19.73
C GLY A 236 -7.89 -14.95 -18.40
N LEU A 237 -9.07 -15.56 -18.26
CA LEU A 237 -9.85 -15.56 -17.03
C LEU A 237 -9.15 -16.32 -15.90
N GLY A 238 -8.49 -17.44 -16.20
CA GLY A 238 -7.68 -18.18 -15.22
C GLY A 238 -6.54 -17.35 -14.65
N ILE A 239 -5.81 -16.64 -15.51
CA ILE A 239 -4.76 -15.71 -15.08
C ILE A 239 -5.35 -14.62 -14.18
N ILE A 240 -6.43 -13.97 -14.61
CA ILE A 240 -7.01 -12.87 -13.83
C ILE A 240 -7.57 -13.38 -12.49
N ALA A 241 -8.31 -14.49 -12.50
CA ALA A 241 -8.88 -15.08 -11.29
C ALA A 241 -7.81 -15.39 -10.25
N ILE A 242 -6.67 -15.95 -10.65
CA ILE A 242 -5.59 -16.28 -9.72
C ILE A 242 -4.84 -15.02 -9.28
N PHE A 243 -4.31 -14.24 -10.23
CA PHE A 243 -3.40 -13.14 -9.93
C PHE A 243 -4.09 -11.93 -9.32
N ALA A 244 -5.36 -11.65 -9.66
CA ALA A 244 -6.11 -10.56 -9.04
C ALA A 244 -6.41 -10.87 -7.55
N ASN A 245 -6.91 -12.08 -7.26
CA ASN A 245 -7.16 -12.48 -5.87
C ASN A 245 -5.87 -12.54 -5.05
N PHE A 246 -4.79 -13.08 -5.62
CA PHE A 246 -3.48 -13.03 -5.00
C PHE A 246 -3.02 -11.59 -4.73
N THR A 247 -3.19 -10.68 -5.68
CA THR A 247 -2.87 -9.25 -5.51
C THR A 247 -3.70 -8.61 -4.40
N ALA A 248 -4.98 -8.96 -4.27
CA ALA A 248 -5.83 -8.46 -3.17
C ALA A 248 -5.28 -8.92 -1.80
N LEU A 249 -4.89 -10.19 -1.68
CA LEU A 249 -4.24 -10.73 -0.47
C LEU A 249 -2.91 -10.04 -0.18
N GLN A 250 -2.08 -9.78 -1.20
CA GLN A 250 -0.84 -9.03 -1.04
C GLN A 250 -1.08 -7.64 -0.46
N ARG A 251 -2.11 -6.92 -0.94
CA ARG A 251 -2.48 -5.60 -0.43
C ARG A 251 -2.94 -5.67 1.02
N ILE A 252 -3.77 -6.65 1.37
CA ILE A 252 -4.22 -6.87 2.77
C ILE A 252 -3.02 -7.10 3.69
N TRP A 253 -2.08 -7.97 3.29
CA TRP A 253 -0.88 -8.25 4.09
C TRP A 253 0.02 -7.02 4.22
N HIS A 254 0.15 -6.22 3.16
CA HIS A 254 0.92 -4.99 3.20
C HIS A 254 0.32 -3.95 4.16
N VAL A 255 -1.00 -3.76 4.14
CA VAL A 255 -1.71 -2.87 5.07
C VAL A 255 -1.54 -3.37 6.50
N ARG A 256 -1.69 -4.69 6.75
CA ARG A 256 -1.47 -5.27 8.08
C ARG A 256 -0.08 -4.92 8.66
N ARG A 257 0.97 -4.99 7.84
CA ARG A 257 2.33 -4.62 8.25
C ARG A 257 2.44 -3.14 8.61
N GLN A 258 1.81 -2.25 7.85
CA GLN A 258 1.79 -0.82 8.15
C GLN A 258 1.06 -0.53 9.46
N THR A 259 -0.05 -1.19 9.72
CA THR A 259 -0.81 -1.04 10.96
C THR A 259 0.03 -1.43 12.18
N HIS A 260 0.68 -2.59 12.17
CA HIS A 260 1.53 -3.02 13.29
C HIS A 260 2.71 -2.07 13.52
N ALA A 261 3.38 -1.62 12.44
CA ALA A 261 4.48 -0.66 12.56
C ALA A 261 4.03 0.72 13.10
N LYS A 262 2.77 1.10 12.90
CA LYS A 262 2.20 2.34 13.45
C LYS A 262 1.86 2.21 14.93
N MET A 263 1.38 1.05 15.36
CA MET A 263 1.10 0.75 16.78
C MET A 263 2.38 0.73 17.62
N GLU A 264 3.43 0.05 17.13
CA GLU A 264 4.73 0.00 17.82
C GLU A 264 5.35 1.40 18.02
N LYS A 265 5.09 2.34 17.11
CA LYS A 265 5.56 3.74 17.23
C LYS A 265 4.74 4.60 18.18
N GLN A 266 3.53 4.19 18.53
CA GLN A 266 2.67 4.92 19.48
C GLN A 266 2.89 4.47 20.93
N GLU A 267 3.48 3.29 21.12
CA GLU A 267 3.82 2.74 22.45
C GLU A 267 5.20 3.17 22.97
N ILE A 268 6.01 3.88 22.15
CA ILE A 268 7.33 4.44 22.46
C ILE A 268 7.22 5.96 22.60
#